data_AF-A0A497FWU8-F1
#
_entry.id   AF-A0A497FWU8-F1
#
_cell.length_a   1.000
_cell.length_b   1.000
_cell.length_c   1.000
_cell.angle_alpha   90.00
_cell.angle_beta   90.00
_cell.angle_gamma   90.00
#
_symmetry.space_group_name_H-M   'P 1'
#
loop_
_entity.id
_entity.type
_entity.pdbx_description
1 polymer ?
#
loop_
_entity_poly.entity_id
_entity_poly.type
_entity_poly.pdbx_seq_one_letter_code
_entity_poly.pdbx_strand_id
1 'polypeptide(L)'
;MYSDIAILRAKLIRIEELVLKRMISSKIKEEFQILSTKEESFIADVAFKDFLNYVKVIKDIEGDLVDVLNYIGRLLEERPLELKRIFDDWIDEWILKWRTRVKIAVNEDEFKRMSISFNKEIDQITSRLPFINELREYVLGSIIRAGEVCMTNIIADSIIKAEISRYFNNIRDVNKTIEILSKNTISLINNINKKVKFIKNYRGPLVVLRFDLAVFHGTTDKISK
;
A
#
# COMPACT_ATOMS: atom_id res chain seq x y z
N MET A 1 -43.09 7.78 -7.06
CA MET A 1 -42.73 7.39 -5.69
C MET A 1 -41.84 6.12 -5.67
N TYR A 2 -40.84 6.02 -6.56
CA TYR A 2 -39.87 4.92 -6.62
C TYR A 2 -38.50 5.37 -7.16
N SER A 3 -38.22 6.68 -7.23
CA SER A 3 -36.91 7.21 -7.67
C SER A 3 -35.98 7.63 -6.53
N ASP A 4 -36.49 7.76 -5.31
CA ASP A 4 -35.70 8.32 -4.20
C ASP A 4 -34.93 7.29 -3.38
N ILE A 5 -35.18 5.98 -3.59
CA ILE A 5 -34.42 4.91 -2.91
C ILE A 5 -33.06 4.67 -3.59
N ALA A 6 -32.92 5.01 -4.87
CA ALA A 6 -31.66 4.83 -5.61
C ALA A 6 -30.61 5.90 -5.28
N ILE A 7 -31.04 7.08 -4.82
CA ILE A 7 -30.16 8.23 -4.52
C ILE A 7 -29.68 8.20 -3.05
N LEU A 8 -30.36 7.45 -2.17
CA LEU A 8 -29.96 7.18 -0.79
C LEU A 8 -28.91 6.06 -0.63
N ARG A 9 -28.30 5.58 -1.74
CA ARG A 9 -27.03 4.82 -1.73
C ARG A 9 -25.81 5.76 -1.69
N ALA A 10 -25.89 6.84 -0.92
CA ALA A 10 -24.68 7.48 -0.44
C ALA A 10 -23.91 6.42 0.36
N LYS A 11 -22.79 5.93 -0.21
CA LYS A 11 -21.83 4.96 0.35
C LYS A 11 -22.18 4.52 1.78
N LEU A 12 -22.92 3.42 1.91
CA LEU A 12 -23.13 2.79 3.20
C LEU A 12 -21.73 2.38 3.70
N ILE A 13 -21.14 3.20 4.59
CA ILE A 13 -19.85 2.89 5.17
C ILE A 13 -20.08 1.65 6.04
N ARG A 14 -19.32 0.60 5.75
CA ARG A 14 -19.36 -0.66 6.46
C ARG A 14 -18.97 -0.45 7.93
N ILE A 15 -19.71 -1.05 8.87
CA ILE A 15 -19.42 -0.93 10.31
C ILE A 15 -17.99 -1.44 10.60
N GLU A 16 -17.58 -2.51 9.92
CA GLU A 16 -16.26 -3.10 10.02
C GLU A 16 -15.16 -2.10 9.64
N GLU A 17 -15.36 -1.33 8.57
CA GLU A 17 -14.43 -0.28 8.15
C GLU A 17 -14.33 0.82 9.20
N LEU A 18 -15.46 1.26 9.78
CA LEU A 18 -15.48 2.27 10.84
C LEU A 18 -14.74 1.80 12.09
N VAL A 19 -14.99 0.56 12.53
CA VAL A 19 -14.34 0.00 13.71
C VAL A 19 -12.84 -0.10 13.50
N LEU A 20 -12.39 -0.66 12.37
CA LEU A 20 -10.97 -0.79 12.05
C LEU A 20 -10.27 0.57 11.96
N LYS A 21 -10.87 1.53 11.23
CA LYS A 21 -10.31 2.89 11.13
C LYS A 21 -10.19 3.55 12.50
N ARG A 22 -11.17 3.36 13.38
CA ARG A 22 -11.10 3.89 14.76
C ARG A 22 -9.98 3.23 15.58
N MET A 23 -9.82 1.92 15.48
CA MET A 23 -8.73 1.19 16.15
C MET A 23 -7.36 1.69 15.67
N ILE A 24 -7.20 1.81 14.35
CA ILE A 24 -5.98 2.32 13.69
C ILE A 24 -5.69 3.77 14.12
N SER A 25 -6.67 4.67 14.02
CA SER A 25 -6.49 6.07 14.41
C SER A 25 -6.14 6.23 15.89
N SER A 26 -6.70 5.39 16.78
CA SER A 26 -6.31 5.39 18.21
C SER A 26 -4.82 5.07 18.35
N LYS A 27 -4.35 3.99 17.70
CA LYS A 27 -2.95 3.59 17.75
C LYS A 27 -2.00 4.61 17.11
N ILE A 28 -2.39 5.20 15.99
CA ILE A 28 -1.59 6.26 15.36
C ILE A 28 -1.47 7.47 16.29
N LYS A 29 -2.54 7.90 16.97
CA LYS A 29 -2.48 9.03 17.92
C LYS A 29 -1.62 8.73 19.14
N GLU A 30 -1.68 7.50 19.64
CA GLU A 30 -0.84 7.05 20.76
C GLU A 30 0.66 7.12 20.40
N GLU A 31 1.01 6.72 19.17
CA GLU A 31 2.40 6.50 18.75
C GLU A 31 3.07 7.67 18.03
N PHE A 32 2.29 8.48 17.32
CA PHE A 32 2.76 9.64 16.56
C PHE A 32 2.22 10.90 17.22
N GLN A 33 2.98 11.41 18.19
CA GLN A 33 2.69 12.69 18.81
C GLN A 33 2.88 13.81 17.79
N ILE A 34 1.94 14.77 17.74
CA ILE A 34 2.02 15.98 16.89
C ILE A 34 1.87 15.67 15.39
N LEU A 35 0.75 15.04 15.00
CA LEU A 35 0.29 14.98 13.61
C LEU A 35 -0.84 15.99 13.39
N SER A 36 -0.87 16.63 12.22
CA SER A 36 -2.08 17.32 11.76
C SER A 36 -3.19 16.30 11.47
N THR A 37 -4.46 16.73 11.51
CA THR A 37 -5.61 15.85 11.20
C THR A 37 -5.51 15.21 9.82
N LYS A 38 -4.92 15.92 8.85
CA LYS A 38 -4.76 15.41 7.49
C LYS A 38 -3.64 14.36 7.40
N GLU A 39 -2.52 14.55 8.11
CA GLU A 39 -1.46 13.54 8.19
C GLU A 39 -1.97 12.28 8.89
N GLU A 40 -2.66 12.44 10.03
CA GLU A 40 -3.28 11.34 10.74
C GLU A 40 -4.23 10.54 9.82
N SER A 41 -5.13 11.23 9.11
CA SER A 41 -6.05 10.59 8.17
C SER A 41 -5.33 9.84 7.06
N PHE A 42 -4.26 10.43 6.50
CA PHE A 42 -3.48 9.80 5.45
C PHE A 42 -2.79 8.53 5.95
N ILE A 43 -2.12 8.60 7.10
CA ILE A 43 -1.43 7.46 7.71
C ILE A 43 -2.44 6.37 8.07
N ALA A 44 -3.61 6.73 8.60
CA ALA A 44 -4.68 5.80 8.92
C ALA A 44 -5.26 5.11 7.67
N ASP A 45 -5.43 5.83 6.56
CA ASP A 45 -5.91 5.25 5.30
C ASP A 45 -4.90 4.27 4.68
N VAL A 46 -3.60 4.56 4.82
CA VAL A 46 -2.54 3.62 4.40
C VAL A 46 -2.56 2.38 5.29
N ALA A 47 -2.53 2.57 6.61
CA ALA A 47 -2.58 1.48 7.59
C ALA A 47 -3.81 0.60 7.38
N PHE A 48 -4.98 1.19 7.12
CA PHE A 48 -6.21 0.45 6.84
C PHE A 48 -6.07 -0.48 5.64
N LYS A 49 -5.54 0.02 4.52
CA LYS A 49 -5.33 -0.81 3.32
C LYS A 49 -4.28 -1.91 3.56
N ASP A 50 -3.19 -1.58 4.23
CA ASP A 50 -2.15 -2.54 4.59
C ASP A 50 -2.67 -3.62 5.53
N PHE A 51 -3.56 -3.30 6.47
CA PHE A 51 -4.19 -4.28 7.35
C PHE A 51 -5.08 -5.24 6.57
N LEU A 52 -5.90 -4.75 5.64
CA LEU A 52 -6.73 -5.63 4.81
C LEU A 52 -5.86 -6.56 3.96
N ASN A 53 -4.78 -6.04 3.36
CA ASN A 53 -3.80 -6.85 2.62
C ASN A 53 -3.16 -7.91 3.53
N TYR A 54 -2.77 -7.52 4.75
CA TYR A 54 -2.21 -8.44 5.73
C TYR A 54 -3.18 -9.58 6.05
N VAL A 55 -4.41 -9.25 6.46
CA VAL A 55 -5.45 -10.24 6.79
C VAL A 55 -5.72 -11.17 5.60
N LYS A 56 -5.82 -10.62 4.38
CA LYS A 56 -5.99 -11.40 3.16
C LYS A 56 -4.93 -12.48 3.03
N VAL A 57 -3.66 -12.12 3.24
CA VAL A 57 -2.52 -13.03 3.10
C VAL A 57 -2.42 -14.03 4.24
N ILE A 58 -2.58 -13.61 5.50
CA ILE A 58 -2.41 -14.52 6.65
C ILE A 58 -3.58 -15.48 6.83
N LYS A 59 -4.74 -15.17 6.25
CA LYS A 59 -5.94 -16.03 6.24
C LYS A 59 -6.19 -16.72 4.90
N ASP A 60 -5.29 -16.54 3.94
CA ASP A 60 -5.34 -17.15 2.62
C ASP A 60 -6.69 -16.93 1.89
N ILE A 61 -7.16 -15.68 1.93
CA ILE A 61 -8.44 -15.29 1.31
C ILE A 61 -8.17 -15.01 -0.18
N GLU A 62 -8.66 -15.89 -1.06
CA GLU A 62 -8.49 -15.76 -2.51
C GLU A 62 -9.26 -14.56 -3.12
N GLY A 63 -10.32 -14.14 -2.44
CA GLY A 63 -11.23 -13.07 -2.87
C GLY A 63 -10.65 -11.65 -2.84
N ASP A 64 -11.51 -10.66 -3.03
CA ASP A 64 -11.11 -9.25 -3.00
C ASP A 64 -11.16 -8.66 -1.57
N LEU A 65 -10.93 -7.35 -1.44
CA LEU A 65 -10.98 -6.69 -0.12
C LEU A 65 -12.38 -6.66 0.51
N VAL A 66 -13.45 -6.86 -0.28
CA VAL A 66 -14.82 -7.01 0.24
C VAL A 66 -14.94 -8.35 0.97
N ASP A 67 -14.34 -9.41 0.45
CA ASP A 67 -14.29 -10.73 1.12
C ASP A 67 -13.50 -10.67 2.43
N VAL A 68 -12.40 -9.93 2.44
CA VAL A 68 -11.63 -9.65 3.66
C VAL A 68 -12.47 -8.92 4.69
N LEU A 69 -13.20 -7.88 4.28
CA LEU A 69 -14.10 -7.15 5.19
C LEU A 69 -15.25 -8.02 5.69
N ASN A 70 -15.80 -8.93 4.87
CA ASN A 70 -16.80 -9.91 5.30
C ASN A 70 -16.23 -10.88 6.36
N TYR A 71 -14.98 -11.33 6.18
CA TYR A 71 -14.28 -12.13 7.17
C TYR A 71 -14.09 -11.37 8.49
N ILE A 72 -13.69 -10.10 8.42
CA ILE A 72 -13.54 -9.24 9.61
C ILE A 72 -14.89 -9.00 10.30
N GLY A 73 -15.97 -8.81 9.54
CA GLY A 73 -17.32 -8.66 10.09
C GLY A 73 -17.73 -9.86 10.94
N ARG A 74 -17.51 -11.08 10.42
CA ARG A 74 -17.72 -12.31 11.21
C ARG A 74 -16.86 -12.36 12.47
N LEU A 75 -15.59 -11.95 12.39
CA LEU A 75 -14.75 -11.89 13.60
C LEU A 75 -15.27 -10.86 14.61
N LEU A 76 -15.74 -9.69 14.17
CA LEU A 76 -16.30 -8.68 15.06
C LEU A 76 -17.53 -9.20 15.83
N GLU A 77 -18.41 -9.93 15.14
CA GLU A 77 -19.64 -10.46 15.72
C GLU A 77 -19.40 -11.69 16.59
N GLU A 78 -18.61 -12.65 16.09
CA GLU A 78 -18.51 -13.98 16.69
C GLU A 78 -17.28 -14.13 17.61
N ARG A 79 -16.17 -13.46 17.27
CA ARG A 79 -14.85 -13.68 17.88
C ARG A 79 -14.02 -12.38 18.01
N PRO A 80 -14.53 -11.33 18.68
CA PRO A 80 -13.90 -10.01 18.69
C PRO A 80 -12.50 -10.00 19.33
N LEU A 81 -12.24 -10.91 20.28
CA LEU A 81 -10.91 -11.08 20.87
C LEU A 81 -9.89 -11.65 19.89
N GLU A 82 -10.31 -12.49 18.93
CA GLU A 82 -9.42 -12.98 17.87
C GLU A 82 -9.03 -11.83 16.93
N LEU A 83 -9.99 -10.99 16.53
CA LEU A 83 -9.68 -9.81 15.72
C LEU A 83 -8.73 -8.87 16.43
N LYS A 84 -8.99 -8.58 17.72
CA LYS A 84 -8.11 -7.74 18.53
C LYS A 84 -6.68 -8.27 18.54
N ARG A 85 -6.49 -9.59 18.76
CA ARG A 85 -5.16 -10.20 18.74
C ARG A 85 -4.48 -10.06 17.37
N ILE A 86 -5.18 -10.36 16.27
CA ILE A 86 -4.65 -10.21 14.91
C ILE A 86 -4.23 -8.75 14.65
N PHE A 87 -5.03 -7.80 15.11
CA PHE A 87 -4.75 -6.38 14.99
C PHE A 87 -3.54 -5.95 15.81
N ASP A 88 -3.47 -6.33 17.08
CA ASP A 88 -2.37 -5.98 17.99
C ASP A 88 -1.04 -6.56 17.48
N ASP A 89 -1.02 -7.83 17.05
CA ASP A 89 0.16 -8.48 16.47
C ASP A 89 0.66 -7.76 15.21
N TRP A 90 -0.24 -7.15 14.43
CA TRP A 90 0.08 -6.47 13.19
C TRP A 90 0.48 -5.01 13.40
N ILE A 91 -0.24 -4.25 14.24
CA ILE A 91 -0.11 -2.79 14.29
C ILE A 91 1.27 -2.38 14.83
N ASP A 92 1.81 -3.09 15.82
CA ASP A 92 3.12 -2.80 16.40
C ASP A 92 4.24 -3.00 15.35
N GLU A 93 4.17 -4.09 14.58
CA GLU A 93 5.08 -4.34 13.47
C GLU A 93 4.88 -3.32 12.34
N TRP A 94 3.63 -2.94 12.04
CA TRP A 94 3.33 -1.92 11.03
C TRP A 94 3.92 -0.57 11.41
N ILE A 95 3.82 -0.14 12.68
CA ILE A 95 4.41 1.11 13.19
C ILE A 95 5.93 1.06 13.09
N LEU A 96 6.56 -0.05 13.47
CA LEU A 96 8.01 -0.23 13.37
C LEU A 96 8.47 -0.14 11.90
N LYS A 97 7.73 -0.78 11.00
CA LYS A 97 8.00 -0.71 9.56
C LYS A 97 7.76 0.68 9.01
N TRP A 98 6.71 1.39 9.40
CA TRP A 98 6.49 2.77 9.00
C TRP A 98 7.69 3.65 9.34
N ARG A 99 8.14 3.61 10.61
CA ARG A 99 9.29 4.40 11.10
C ARG A 99 10.59 4.12 10.35
N THR A 100 10.78 2.91 9.83
CA THR A 100 12.03 2.47 9.18
C THR A 100 11.96 2.49 7.65
N ARG A 101 10.78 2.32 7.05
CA ARG A 101 10.56 2.20 5.61
C ARG A 101 10.11 3.50 4.96
N VAL A 102 9.49 4.41 5.70
CA VAL A 102 8.95 5.66 5.15
C VAL A 102 9.88 6.82 5.50
N LYS A 103 10.39 7.50 4.47
CA LYS A 103 11.05 8.80 4.62
C LYS A 103 10.12 9.91 4.14
N ILE A 104 9.92 10.93 4.95
CA ILE A 104 9.21 12.14 4.54
C ILE A 104 10.24 13.10 3.94
N ALA A 105 10.07 13.45 2.67
CA ALA A 105 10.84 14.50 2.00
C ALA A 105 10.31 15.87 2.40
N VAL A 106 11.23 16.79 2.71
CA VAL A 106 10.89 18.14 3.20
C VAL A 106 10.49 19.08 2.06
N ASN A 107 10.98 18.84 0.84
CA ASN A 107 10.67 19.64 -0.33
C ASN A 107 10.65 18.82 -1.63
N GLU A 108 10.18 19.45 -2.70
CA GLU A 108 10.08 18.86 -4.05
C GLU A 108 11.42 18.35 -4.57
N ASP A 109 12.51 19.09 -4.36
CA ASP A 109 13.83 18.71 -4.88
C ASP A 109 14.38 17.48 -4.16
N GLU A 110 14.22 17.38 -2.84
CA GLU A 110 14.54 16.19 -2.07
C GLU A 110 13.67 15.01 -2.50
N PHE A 111 12.37 15.22 -2.68
CA PHE A 111 11.45 14.19 -3.16
C PHE A 111 11.88 13.66 -4.53
N LYS A 112 12.16 14.53 -5.50
CA LYS A 112 12.63 14.12 -6.84
C LYS A 112 13.97 13.38 -6.81
N ARG A 113 14.90 13.79 -5.93
CA ARG A 113 16.20 13.11 -5.78
C ARG A 113 16.09 11.72 -5.18
N MET A 114 15.13 11.50 -4.28
CA MET A 114 15.06 10.27 -3.48
C MET A 114 13.95 9.31 -3.90
N SER A 115 12.90 9.80 -4.55
CA SER A 115 11.81 8.96 -5.03
C SER A 115 12.25 8.15 -6.26
N ILE A 116 11.82 6.90 -6.30
CA ILE A 116 11.97 6.07 -7.49
C ILE A 116 10.91 6.55 -8.48
N SER A 117 11.34 7.18 -9.57
CA SER A 117 10.47 7.51 -10.69
C SER A 117 10.67 6.49 -11.82
N PHE A 118 9.56 5.99 -12.35
CA PHE A 118 9.55 5.18 -13.55
C PHE A 118 9.06 6.03 -14.71
N ASN A 119 9.61 5.81 -15.91
CA ASN A 119 9.17 6.54 -17.09
C ASN A 119 7.82 6.02 -17.61
N LYS A 120 7.21 6.79 -18.51
CA LYS A 120 5.90 6.49 -19.09
C LYS A 120 5.85 5.13 -19.79
N GLU A 121 6.98 4.70 -20.37
CA GLU A 121 7.12 3.40 -21.02
C GLU A 121 6.96 2.25 -20.01
N ILE A 122 7.53 2.36 -18.81
CA ILE A 122 7.35 1.33 -17.77
C ILE A 122 5.89 1.24 -17.35
N ASP A 123 5.19 2.37 -17.18
CA ASP A 123 3.76 2.37 -16.85
C ASP A 123 2.92 1.76 -17.98
N GLN A 124 3.27 2.07 -19.24
CA GLN A 124 2.61 1.49 -20.41
C GLN A 124 2.85 -0.03 -20.52
N ILE A 125 4.06 -0.51 -20.26
CA ILE A 125 4.35 -1.95 -20.24
C ILE A 125 3.55 -2.61 -19.11
N THR A 126 3.64 -2.08 -17.89
CA THR A 126 2.99 -2.64 -16.70
C THR A 126 1.48 -2.78 -16.89
N SER A 127 0.81 -1.75 -17.42
CA SER A 127 -0.65 -1.76 -17.65
C SER A 127 -1.11 -2.68 -18.77
N ARG A 128 -0.21 -3.09 -19.69
CA ARG A 128 -0.51 -3.95 -20.83
C ARG A 128 -0.07 -5.40 -20.64
N LEU A 129 0.61 -5.73 -19.54
CA LEU A 129 0.97 -7.10 -19.23
C LEU A 129 -0.29 -7.91 -18.89
N PRO A 130 -0.55 -9.05 -19.56
CA PRO A 130 -1.81 -9.78 -19.39
C PRO A 130 -1.98 -10.42 -18.01
N PHE A 131 -0.90 -10.61 -17.26
CA PHE A 131 -0.86 -11.25 -15.94
C PHE A 131 -0.52 -10.27 -14.80
N ILE A 132 -0.68 -8.96 -15.02
CA ILE A 132 -0.22 -7.94 -14.06
C ILE A 132 -0.96 -8.01 -12.72
N ASN A 133 -2.24 -8.36 -12.72
CA ASN A 133 -3.03 -8.42 -11.48
C ASN A 133 -2.58 -9.60 -10.63
N GLU A 134 -2.42 -10.77 -11.23
CA GLU A 134 -1.90 -11.98 -10.61
C GLU A 134 -0.47 -11.76 -10.10
N LEU A 135 0.35 -11.04 -10.88
CA LEU A 135 1.70 -10.68 -10.45
C LEU A 135 1.68 -9.78 -9.22
N ARG A 136 0.79 -8.77 -9.17
CA ARG A 136 0.63 -7.88 -8.02
C ARG A 136 0.21 -8.64 -6.77
N GLU A 137 -0.79 -9.51 -6.88
CA GLU A 137 -1.24 -10.36 -5.77
C GLU A 137 -0.12 -11.29 -5.29
N TYR A 138 0.62 -11.89 -6.23
CA TYR A 138 1.77 -12.75 -5.91
C TYR A 138 2.88 -11.99 -5.17
N VAL A 139 3.28 -10.81 -5.67
CA VAL A 139 4.34 -10.00 -5.05
C VAL A 139 3.88 -9.51 -3.68
N LEU A 140 2.65 -9.02 -3.56
CA LEU A 140 2.05 -8.55 -2.32
C LEU A 140 2.05 -9.65 -1.25
N GLY A 141 1.57 -10.85 -1.59
CA GLY A 141 1.62 -11.99 -0.69
C GLY A 141 3.05 -12.36 -0.29
N SER A 142 3.99 -12.27 -1.24
CA SER A 142 5.39 -12.62 -1.01
C SER A 142 6.11 -11.64 -0.07
N ILE A 143 5.86 -10.33 -0.19
CA ILE A 143 6.46 -9.33 0.71
C ILE A 143 5.84 -9.40 2.12
N ILE A 144 4.52 -9.63 2.23
CA ILE A 144 3.85 -9.76 3.52
C ILE A 144 4.35 -11.01 4.26
N ARG A 145 4.43 -12.16 3.58
CA ARG A 145 5.05 -13.38 4.15
C ARG A 145 6.52 -13.21 4.51
N ALA A 146 7.22 -12.24 3.90
CA ALA A 146 8.58 -11.90 4.25
C ALA A 146 8.69 -10.91 5.43
N GLY A 147 7.56 -10.44 5.98
CA GLY A 147 7.49 -9.51 7.10
C GLY A 147 7.40 -8.03 6.71
N GLU A 148 7.16 -7.71 5.44
CA GLU A 148 6.84 -6.33 5.03
C GLU A 148 5.34 -6.11 5.04
N VAL A 149 4.85 -5.51 6.12
CA VAL A 149 3.41 -5.27 6.35
C VAL A 149 2.99 -3.82 6.13
N CYS A 150 3.93 -2.92 5.85
CA CYS A 150 3.71 -1.48 5.69
C CYS A 150 4.02 -1.03 4.25
N MET A 151 3.22 -0.13 3.70
CA MET A 151 3.31 0.38 2.33
C MET A 151 3.26 -0.72 1.27
N THR A 152 2.53 -1.80 1.55
CA THR A 152 2.58 -3.08 0.81
C THR A 152 2.32 -2.90 -0.68
N ASN A 153 1.26 -2.17 -1.04
CA ASN A 153 0.91 -1.90 -2.44
C ASN A 153 2.00 -1.12 -3.18
N ILE A 154 2.59 -0.10 -2.53
CA ILE A 154 3.62 0.75 -3.14
C ILE A 154 4.92 -0.04 -3.33
N ILE A 155 5.32 -0.82 -2.31
CA ILE A 155 6.51 -1.66 -2.38
C ILE A 155 6.34 -2.73 -3.46
N ALA A 156 5.17 -3.39 -3.54
CA ALA A 156 4.89 -4.39 -4.56
C ALA A 156 4.96 -3.80 -5.98
N ASP A 157 4.31 -2.66 -6.23
CA ASP A 157 4.34 -2.00 -7.54
C ASP A 157 5.77 -1.55 -7.91
N SER A 158 6.53 -1.02 -6.95
CA SER A 158 7.94 -0.63 -7.15
C SER A 158 8.84 -1.82 -7.52
N ILE A 159 8.69 -2.98 -6.85
CA ILE A 159 9.44 -4.20 -7.19
C ILE A 159 9.16 -4.63 -8.63
N ILE A 160 7.88 -4.66 -9.01
CA ILE A 160 7.44 -5.06 -10.35
C ILE A 160 8.01 -4.10 -11.39
N LYS A 161 7.81 -2.79 -11.21
CA LYS A 161 8.28 -1.78 -12.16
C LYS A 161 9.80 -1.72 -12.26
N ALA A 162 10.53 -1.90 -11.16
CA ALA A 162 11.99 -1.99 -11.18
C ALA A 162 12.48 -3.22 -11.96
N GLU A 163 11.73 -4.31 -11.93
CA GLU A 163 12.06 -5.50 -12.71
C GLU A 163 11.73 -5.31 -14.19
N ILE A 164 10.56 -4.78 -14.52
CA ILE A 164 10.19 -4.42 -15.89
C ILE A 164 11.18 -3.43 -16.50
N SER A 165 11.59 -2.40 -15.75
CA SER A 165 12.59 -1.42 -16.17
C SER A 165 13.90 -2.07 -16.57
N ARG A 166 14.34 -3.11 -15.86
CA ARG A 166 15.56 -3.85 -16.18
C ARG A 166 15.46 -4.56 -17.54
N TYR A 167 14.32 -5.16 -17.87
CA TYR A 167 14.09 -5.74 -19.18
C TYR A 167 14.02 -4.66 -20.27
N PHE A 168 13.25 -3.60 -20.03
CA PHE A 168 13.10 -2.51 -20.97
C PHE A 168 14.42 -1.81 -21.29
N ASN A 169 15.31 -1.61 -20.31
CA ASN A 169 16.61 -0.98 -20.53
C ASN A 169 17.50 -1.73 -21.52
N ASN A 170 17.32 -3.05 -21.66
CA ASN A 170 18.04 -3.89 -22.63
C ASN A 170 17.35 -3.94 -24.00
N ILE A 171 16.01 -3.84 -24.04
CA ILE A 171 15.21 -4.04 -25.25
C ILE A 171 14.92 -2.70 -25.96
N ARG A 172 14.66 -1.64 -25.19
CA ARG A 172 14.30 -0.28 -25.62
C ARG A 172 13.07 -0.20 -26.54
N ASP A 173 12.20 -1.20 -26.49
CA ASP A 173 10.93 -1.25 -27.22
C ASP A 173 9.82 -1.80 -26.32
N VAL A 174 8.71 -1.06 -26.22
CA VAL A 174 7.58 -1.39 -25.34
C VAL A 174 6.91 -2.71 -25.73
N ASN A 175 6.59 -2.90 -27.02
CA ASN A 175 5.83 -4.05 -27.48
C ASN A 175 6.67 -5.33 -27.39
N LYS A 176 7.93 -5.26 -27.78
CA LYS A 176 8.88 -6.37 -27.68
C LYS A 176 9.17 -6.73 -26.22
N THR A 177 9.21 -5.75 -25.31
CA THR A 177 9.34 -6.02 -23.87
C THR A 177 8.14 -6.78 -23.33
N ILE A 178 6.91 -6.34 -23.68
CA ILE A 178 5.68 -7.04 -23.29
C ILE A 178 5.69 -8.48 -23.82
N GLU A 179 6.06 -8.68 -25.10
CA GLU A 179 6.12 -10.00 -25.72
C GLU A 179 7.09 -10.94 -24.98
N ILE A 180 8.31 -10.47 -24.71
CA ILE A 180 9.34 -11.24 -24.00
C ILE A 180 8.91 -11.57 -22.57
N LEU A 181 8.38 -10.60 -21.83
CA LEU A 181 7.91 -10.81 -20.46
C LEU A 181 6.74 -11.80 -20.42
N SER A 182 5.83 -11.75 -21.41
CA SER A 182 4.70 -12.67 -21.52
C SER A 182 5.12 -14.10 -21.85
N LYS A 183 6.21 -14.28 -22.58
CA LYS A 183 6.78 -15.60 -22.89
C LYS A 183 7.69 -16.16 -21.77
N ASN A 184 8.22 -15.29 -20.90
CA ASN A 184 9.21 -15.67 -19.88
C ASN A 184 8.83 -15.21 -18.47
N THR A 185 7.58 -15.51 -18.08
CA THR A 185 7.03 -15.16 -16.75
C THR A 185 7.84 -15.79 -15.61
N ILE A 186 8.39 -16.99 -15.80
CA ILE A 186 9.18 -17.68 -14.78
C ILE A 186 10.44 -16.90 -14.42
N SER A 187 11.17 -16.36 -15.41
CA SER A 187 12.35 -15.54 -15.13
C SER A 187 11.97 -14.26 -14.38
N LEU A 188 10.87 -13.61 -14.77
CA LEU A 188 10.36 -12.42 -14.08
C LEU A 188 10.07 -12.72 -12.59
N ILE A 189 9.33 -13.79 -12.31
CA ILE A 189 9.00 -14.23 -10.94
C ILE A 189 10.28 -14.56 -10.16
N ASN A 190 11.23 -15.28 -10.74
CA ASN A 190 12.48 -15.63 -10.07
C ASN A 190 13.30 -14.41 -9.67
N ASN A 191 13.30 -13.36 -10.49
CA ASN A 191 14.01 -12.12 -10.18
C ASN A 191 13.28 -11.27 -9.13
N ILE A 192 11.95 -11.25 -9.17
CA ILE A 192 11.12 -10.66 -8.12
C ILE A 192 11.40 -11.34 -6.78
N ASN A 193 11.45 -12.67 -6.74
CA ASN A 193 11.75 -13.42 -5.52
C ASN A 193 13.13 -13.08 -4.92
N LYS A 194 14.13 -12.82 -5.76
CA LYS A 194 15.44 -12.31 -5.30
C LYS A 194 15.30 -10.92 -4.65
N LYS A 195 14.50 -10.02 -5.23
CA LYS A 195 14.22 -8.69 -4.66
C LYS A 195 13.44 -8.76 -3.35
N VAL A 196 12.45 -9.64 -3.23
CA VAL A 196 11.72 -9.87 -1.97
C VAL A 196 12.68 -10.32 -0.86
N LYS A 197 13.58 -11.28 -1.16
CA LYS A 197 14.62 -11.72 -0.22
C LYS A 197 15.58 -10.61 0.18
N PHE A 198 15.95 -9.73 -0.75
CA PHE A 198 16.79 -8.57 -0.47
C PHE A 198 16.08 -7.59 0.49
N ILE A 199 14.83 -7.24 0.19
CA ILE A 199 14.03 -6.29 0.98
C ILE A 199 13.89 -6.75 2.43
N LYS A 200 13.67 -8.05 2.67
CA LYS A 200 13.60 -8.64 4.00
C LYS A 200 14.80 -8.28 4.89
N ASN A 201 16.00 -8.19 4.30
CA ASN A 201 17.24 -7.92 5.02
C ASN A 201 17.69 -6.44 4.94
N TYR A 202 17.09 -5.66 4.06
CA TYR A 202 17.44 -4.26 3.87
C TYR A 202 17.03 -3.44 5.09
N ARG A 203 17.92 -2.56 5.58
CA ARG A 203 17.67 -1.66 6.70
C ARG A 203 17.72 -0.21 6.20
N GLY A 204 16.55 0.36 5.95
CA GLY A 204 16.44 1.71 5.43
C GLY A 204 15.09 1.98 4.78
N PRO A 205 14.88 3.23 4.31
CA PRO A 205 13.66 3.63 3.66
C PRO A 205 13.49 2.93 2.31
N LEU A 206 12.27 2.47 2.05
CA LEU A 206 11.83 1.89 0.79
C LEU A 206 10.83 2.80 0.07
N VAL A 207 10.19 3.71 0.82
CA VAL A 207 9.24 4.67 0.28
C VAL A 207 9.59 6.07 0.74
N VAL A 208 9.56 7.01 -0.20
CA VAL A 208 9.69 8.44 0.07
C VAL A 208 8.32 9.06 -0.17
N LEU A 209 7.81 9.77 0.83
CA LEU A 209 6.55 10.50 0.76
C LEU A 209 6.83 11.99 0.84
N ARG A 210 5.90 12.79 0.33
CA ARG A 210 5.90 14.24 0.53
C ARG A 210 4.53 14.65 1.07
N PHE A 211 4.51 15.24 2.25
CA PHE A 211 3.36 15.99 2.73
C PHE A 211 3.53 17.42 2.21
N ASP A 212 2.70 17.86 1.27
CA ASP A 212 2.76 19.23 0.78
C ASP A 212 2.38 20.20 1.91
N LEU A 213 3.37 20.74 2.64
CA LEU A 213 3.19 21.58 3.83
C LEU A 213 2.16 22.72 3.63
N ALA A 214 2.01 23.26 2.41
CA ALA A 214 1.01 24.28 2.07
C ALA A 214 -0.45 23.77 2.05
N VAL A 215 -0.65 22.46 1.93
CA VAL A 215 -1.96 21.79 1.96
C VAL A 215 -2.27 21.30 3.38
N PHE A 216 -1.25 21.01 4.20
CA PHE A 216 -1.43 20.46 5.55
C PHE A 216 -1.48 21.55 6.64
N HIS A 217 -0.75 22.65 6.48
CA HIS A 217 -1.01 23.89 7.22
C HIS A 217 -2.03 24.70 6.42
N GLY A 218 -3.30 24.66 6.85
CA GLY A 218 -4.32 25.55 6.31
C GLY A 218 -3.79 26.99 6.32
N THR A 219 -4.10 27.74 5.27
CA THR A 219 -3.86 29.17 5.13
C THR A 219 -4.09 29.96 6.44
N THR A 220 -3.00 30.10 7.18
CA THR A 220 -2.65 31.09 8.20
C THR A 220 -1.12 31.14 8.05
N ASP A 221 -0.59 31.87 7.08
CA ASP A 221 -0.44 33.31 7.20
C ASP A 221 -0.70 34.05 5.88
N LYS A 222 -1.86 34.70 5.80
CA LYS A 222 -1.85 36.10 5.39
C LYS A 222 -1.74 36.92 6.66
N ILE A 223 -0.88 37.94 6.61
CA ILE A 223 -0.59 39.00 7.60
C ILE A 223 0.67 38.73 8.44
N SER A 224 1.83 39.20 7.97
CA SER A 224 2.41 40.47 8.46
C SER A 224 3.76 40.82 7.81
N LYS A 225 3.75 42.00 7.17
CA LYS A 225 4.84 42.84 6.63
C LYS A 225 5.56 42.40 5.36
#